data_AF-A0A3D5VH59-F1
#
_entry.id   AF-A0A3D5VH59-F1
#
_cell.length_a   1.000
_cell.length_b   1.000
_cell.length_c   1.000
_cell.angle_alpha   90.00
_cell.angle_beta   90.00
_cell.angle_gamma   90.00
#
_symmetry.space_group_name_H-M   'P 1'
#
loop_
_entity.id
_entity.type
_entity.pdbx_description
1 polymer ?
#
loop_
_entity_poly.entity_id
_entity_poly.type
_entity_poly.pdbx_seq_one_letter_code
_entity_poly.pdbx_strand_id
1 'polypeptide(L)' 'DVIASNRAREIDLALVEFSHEDGTPGRRWYANIADAGLGAAVCKRVNHVSKSAGGLLSYLSGTL' A
#
# COMPACT_ATOMS: atom_id res chain seq x y z
N ASP A 1 -19.92 6.65 -11.71
CA ASP A 1 -20.97 7.66 -11.37
C ASP A 1 -20.39 8.97 -10.83
N VAL A 2 -19.51 8.98 -9.82
CA VAL A 2 -18.91 10.23 -9.26
C VAL A 2 -18.23 11.12 -10.30
N ILE A 3 -17.32 10.57 -11.12
CA ILE A 3 -16.61 11.33 -12.18
C ILE A 3 -17.57 11.77 -13.29
N ALA A 4 -18.43 10.86 -13.77
CA ALA A 4 -19.37 11.13 -14.85
C ALA A 4 -20.41 12.21 -14.49
N SER A 5 -20.71 12.40 -13.20
CA SER A 5 -21.64 13.41 -12.70
C SER A 5 -20.96 14.66 -12.13
N ASN A 6 -19.62 14.78 -12.27
CA ASN A 6 -18.82 15.88 -11.74
C ASN A 6 -19.10 16.18 -10.25
N ARG A 7 -19.25 15.13 -9.44
CA ARG A 7 -19.49 15.24 -8.00
C ARG A 7 -18.22 14.99 -7.20
N ALA A 8 -18.10 15.66 -6.05
CA ALA A 8 -17.13 15.32 -5.03
C ALA A 8 -17.77 14.38 -3.99
N ARG A 9 -16.97 13.49 -3.41
CA ARG A 9 -17.37 12.66 -2.28
C ARG A 9 -16.24 12.63 -1.27
N GLU A 10 -16.58 12.89 -0.02
CA GLU A 10 -15.65 12.72 1.09
C GLU A 10 -15.38 11.22 1.32
N ILE A 11 -14.14 10.92 1.69
CA ILE A 11 -13.69 9.58 2.04
C ILE A 11 -12.87 9.66 3.31
N ASP A 12 -12.93 8.59 4.09
CA ASP A 12 -12.10 8.46 5.28
C ASP A 12 -10.66 8.13 4.89
N LEU A 13 -9.72 8.70 5.64
CA LEU A 13 -8.30 8.42 5.52
C LEU A 13 -7.77 7.97 6.87
N ALA A 14 -6.87 6.99 6.86
CA ALA A 14 -6.12 6.58 8.03
C ALA A 14 -4.80 7.35 8.10
N LEU A 15 -4.50 7.99 9.23
CA LEU A 15 -3.16 8.50 9.56
C LEU A 15 -2.40 7.42 10.31
N VAL A 16 -1.22 7.07 9.79
CA VAL A 16 -0.24 6.23 10.48
C VAL A 16 0.94 7.09 10.90
N GLU A 17 1.35 6.94 12.15
CA GLU A 17 2.57 7.49 12.71
C GLU A 17 3.51 6.33 13.05
N PHE A 18 4.79 6.47 12.75
CA PHE A 18 5.78 5.40 12.92
C PHE A 18 7.17 5.99 13.16
N SER A 19 8.11 5.17 13.62
CA SER A 19 9.52 5.55 13.70
C SER A 19 10.26 5.03 12.48
N HIS A 20 11.05 5.89 11.84
CA HIS A 20 12.00 5.51 10.82
C HIS A 20 13.13 4.66 11.41
N GLU A 21 13.90 3.99 10.55
CA GLU A 21 15.06 3.18 10.96
C GLU A 21 16.13 4.00 11.70
N ASP A 22 16.23 5.30 11.41
CA ASP A 22 17.10 6.25 12.10
C ASP A 22 16.50 6.80 13.41
N GLY A 23 15.31 6.32 13.80
CA GLY A 23 14.60 6.74 15.01
C GLY A 23 13.78 8.02 14.86
N THR A 24 13.79 8.68 13.69
CA THR A 24 13.00 9.90 13.47
C THR A 24 11.50 9.58 13.34
N PRO A 25 10.58 10.46 13.78
CA PRO A 25 9.15 10.23 13.63
C PRO A 25 8.71 10.48 12.17
N GLY A 26 7.95 9.54 11.62
CA GLY A 26 7.31 9.59 10.30
C GLY A 26 5.79 9.57 10.41
N ARG A 27 5.11 10.16 9.42
CA ARG A 27 3.64 10.12 9.30
C ARG A 27 3.22 9.91 7.86
N ARG A 28 2.13 9.16 7.63
CA ARG A 28 1.56 8.95 6.28
C ARG A 28 0.06 8.69 6.32
N TRP A 29 -0.66 9.27 5.37
CA TRP A 29 -2.09 9.04 5.13
C TRP A 29 -2.32 7.90 4.13
N TYR A 30 -3.37 7.11 4.36
CA TYR A 30 -3.79 6.02 3.47
C TYR A 30 -5.30 6.03 3.27
N ALA A 31 -5.73 5.87 2.01
CA ALA A 31 -7.15 5.70 1.66
C ALA A 31 -7.58 4.22 1.61
N ASN A 32 -6.62 3.29 1.58
CA ASN A 32 -6.86 1.86 1.49
C ASN A 32 -6.35 1.15 2.75
N ILE A 33 -5.54 0.11 2.58
CA ILE A 33 -5.01 -0.71 3.67
C ILE A 33 -3.51 -0.46 3.77
N ALA A 34 -3.03 -0.29 5.00
CA ALA A 34 -1.62 -0.33 5.33
C ALA A 34 -1.35 -1.64 6.10
N ASP A 35 -0.21 -2.26 5.84
CA ASP A 35 0.24 -3.49 6.50
C ASP A 35 1.65 -3.28 7.07
N ALA A 36 1.96 -3.96 8.16
CA ALA A 36 3.23 -3.91 8.87
C ALA A 36 3.66 -5.32 9.32
N GLY A 37 4.98 -5.56 9.39
CA GLY A 37 5.53 -6.86 9.73
C GLY A 37 5.75 -7.76 8.52
N LEU A 38 5.41 -9.06 8.64
CA LEU A 38 5.77 -10.06 7.64
C LEU A 38 5.11 -9.81 6.28
N GLY A 39 3.82 -9.45 6.27
CA GLY A 39 3.10 -9.16 5.03
C GLY A 39 3.68 -7.94 4.30
N ALA A 40 4.07 -6.89 5.04
CA ALA A 40 4.77 -5.73 4.48
C ALA A 40 6.15 -6.08 3.91
N ALA A 41 6.90 -6.98 4.55
CA ALA A 41 8.20 -7.45 4.07
C ALA A 41 8.07 -8.22 2.74
N VAL A 42 7.06 -9.11 2.64
CA VAL A 42 6.73 -9.82 1.40
C VAL A 42 6.31 -8.83 0.32
N CYS A 43 5.46 -7.86 0.65
CA CYS A 43 4.99 -6.86 -0.31
C CYS A 43 6.14 -5.98 -0.84
N LYS A 44 7.09 -5.57 0.03
CA LYS A 44 8.33 -4.89 -0.37
C LYS A 44 9.15 -5.76 -1.31
N ARG A 45 9.31 -7.06 -1.02
CA ARG A 45 10.04 -8.00 -1.86
C ARG A 45 9.38 -8.18 -3.23
N VAL A 46 8.07 -8.42 -3.27
CA VAL A 46 7.28 -8.60 -4.50
C VAL A 46 7.31 -7.34 -5.36
N ASN A 47 7.27 -6.15 -4.76
CA ASN A 47 7.36 -4.89 -5.50
C ASN A 47 8.71 -4.67 -6.20
N HIS A 48 9.79 -5.33 -5.75
CA HIS A 48 11.10 -5.30 -6.42
C HIS A 48 11.24 -6.32 -7.55
N VAL A 49 10.29 -7.23 -7.72
CA VAL A 49 10.23 -8.18 -8.84
C VAL A 49 9.25 -7.64 -9.88
N SER A 50 9.58 -7.75 -11.16
CA SER A 50 8.77 -7.16 -12.24
C SER A 50 7.29 -7.56 -12.14
N LYS A 51 6.39 -6.58 -12.06
CA LYS A 51 4.92 -6.77 -12.09
C LYS A 51 4.37 -6.95 -13.51
N SER A 52 5.24 -7.20 -14.48
CA SER A 52 4.88 -7.30 -15.90
C SER A 52 3.97 -8.49 -16.25
N ALA A 53 3.78 -9.44 -15.33
CA ALA A 53 2.91 -10.61 -15.52
C ALA A 53 1.45 -10.40 -15.03
N GLY A 54 1.08 -9.21 -14.55
CA GLY A 54 -0.23 -8.93 -13.97
C GLY A 54 -0.27 -9.21 -12.46
N GLY A 55 -0.95 -8.33 -11.72
CA GLY A 55 -0.84 -8.25 -10.25
C GLY A 55 -1.11 -9.54 -9.47
N LEU A 56 -1.87 -10.48 -10.03
CA LEU A 56 -2.20 -11.78 -9.43
C LEU A 56 -1.04 -12.78 -9.48
N LEU A 57 -0.31 -12.85 -10.61
CA LEU A 57 0.82 -13.78 -10.77
C LEU A 57 2.03 -13.32 -9.95
N SER A 58 2.25 -11.99 -9.84
CA SER A 58 3.30 -11.42 -8.98
C SER A 58 3.07 -11.68 -7.49
N TYR A 59 1.81 -11.77 -7.04
CA TYR A 59 1.48 -12.12 -5.66
C TYR A 59 1.77 -13.61 -5.37
N LEU A 60 1.32 -14.51 -6.23
CA LEU A 60 1.49 -15.96 -6.05
C LEU A 60 2.97 -16.41 -6.09
N SER A 61 3.77 -15.83 -6.97
CA SER A 61 5.19 -16.18 -7.13
C SER A 61 6.12 -15.63 -6.04
N GLY A 62 5.67 -14.65 -5.24
CA GLY A 62 6.43 -14.15 -4.09
C GLY A 62 6.14 -14.86 -2.77
N THR A 63 5.15 -15.75 -2.75
CA THR A 63 4.70 -16.48 -1.54
C THR A 63 5.15 -17.96 -1.54
N LEU A 64 5.65 -18.45 -2.67
CA LEU A 64 6.27 -19.77 -2.87
C LEU A 64 7.78 -19.61 -3.03
#